data_AF-A0A4Q7TJC9-F1
#
_entry.id   AF-A0A4Q7TJC9-F1
#
_cell.length_a   1.000
_cell.length_b   1.000
_cell.length_c   1.000
_cell.angle_alpha   90.00
_cell.angle_beta   90.00
_cell.angle_gamma   90.00
#
_symmetry.space_group_name_H-M   'P 1'
#
loop_
_entity.id
_entity.type
_entity.pdbx_description
1 polymer ?
#
loop_
_entity_poly.entity_id
_entity_poly.type
_entity_poly.pdbx_seq_one_letter_code
_entity_poly.pdbx_strand_id
1 'polypeptide(L)'
;MIHVEPLTQATSTTLTCDFCTNTVQHVAGTESPSMVEYFSRLGWIVRNDPDAAFVVICNRCRPLLEDLTIALDSALPRAIADRSKASS
;
A
#
# COMPACT_ATOMS: atom_id res chain seq x y z
N MET A 1 -0.70 1.41 13.57
CA MET A 1 -0.61 2.56 12.64
C MET A 1 0.36 2.19 11.53
N ILE A 2 -0.17 2.06 10.34
CA ILE A 2 0.51 1.49 9.19
C ILE A 2 1.32 2.62 8.52
N HIS A 3 2.64 2.69 8.75
CA HIS A 3 3.49 3.81 8.28
C HIS A 3 3.79 3.68 6.78
N VAL A 4 3.23 4.57 5.97
CA VAL A 4 3.40 4.54 4.51
C VAL A 4 4.66 5.31 4.14
N GLU A 5 5.68 4.62 3.64
CA GLU A 5 6.89 5.27 3.14
C GLU A 5 6.70 5.68 1.67
N PRO A 6 7.23 6.85 1.25
CA PRO A 6 7.27 7.20 -0.16
C PRO A 6 8.11 6.16 -0.92
N LEU A 7 7.83 5.99 -2.22
CA LEU A 7 8.67 5.17 -3.08
C LEU A 7 10.10 5.74 -3.03
N THR A 8 11.05 5.02 -2.44
CA THR A 8 12.46 5.45 -2.35
C THR A 8 13.33 4.76 -3.40
N GLN A 9 12.89 3.62 -3.92
CA GLN A 9 13.59 2.86 -4.94
C GLN A 9 12.61 2.18 -5.89
N ALA A 10 12.80 2.37 -7.20
CA ALA A 10 12.17 1.59 -8.25
C ALA A 10 13.27 0.78 -8.93
N THR A 11 13.33 -0.52 -8.65
CA THR A 11 14.31 -1.45 -9.22
C THR A 11 13.85 -2.03 -10.57
N SER A 12 12.58 -1.82 -10.92
CA SER A 12 11.94 -2.30 -12.13
C SER A 12 11.25 -1.15 -12.87
N THR A 13 11.28 -1.20 -14.20
CA THR A 13 10.53 -0.30 -15.08
C THR A 13 9.04 -0.62 -15.10
N THR A 14 8.62 -1.74 -14.51
CA THR A 14 7.22 -2.15 -14.41
C THR A 14 6.88 -2.47 -12.96
N LEU A 15 5.76 -1.92 -12.47
CA LEU A 15 5.18 -2.24 -11.18
C LEU A 15 3.83 -2.92 -11.39
N THR A 16 3.61 -4.01 -10.67
CA THR A 16 2.32 -4.70 -10.56
C THR A 16 1.80 -4.53 -9.14
N CYS A 17 0.52 -4.23 -8.98
CA CYS A 17 -0.08 -4.11 -7.66
C CYS A 17 -0.27 -5.49 -7.02
N ASP A 18 0.03 -5.64 -5.74
CA ASP A 18 -0.16 -6.93 -5.04
C ASP A 18 -1.63 -7.22 -4.69
N PHE A 19 -2.49 -6.19 -4.72
CA PHE A 19 -3.89 -6.30 -4.31
C PHE A 19 -4.87 -6.34 -5.48
N CYS A 20 -4.40 -6.09 -6.70
CA CYS A 20 -5.23 -6.15 -7.90
C CYS A 20 -4.37 -6.39 -9.14
N THR A 21 -4.97 -6.71 -10.28
CA THR A 21 -4.23 -6.95 -11.54
C THR A 21 -3.76 -5.66 -12.24
N ASN A 22 -3.77 -4.52 -11.56
CA ASN A 22 -3.32 -3.25 -12.14
C ASN A 22 -1.81 -3.24 -12.28
N THR A 23 -1.32 -2.79 -13.44
CA THR A 23 0.10 -2.75 -13.78
C THR A 23 0.43 -1.39 -14.38
N VAL A 24 1.61 -0.87 -14.10
CA VAL A 24 2.11 0.37 -14.69
C VAL A 24 3.54 0.19 -15.16
N GLN A 25 3.88 0.78 -16.31
CA GLN A 25 5.20 0.72 -16.90
C GLN A 25 5.74 2.13 -17.15
N HIS A 26 6.96 2.39 -16.68
CA HIS A 26 7.75 3.55 -17.05
C HIS A 26 8.48 3.26 -18.37
N VAL A 27 8.30 4.14 -19.35
CA VAL A 27 8.90 4.01 -20.69
C VAL A 27 9.88 5.16 -20.89
N ALA A 28 11.08 4.84 -21.40
CA ALA A 28 12.09 5.86 -21.69
C ALA A 28 11.52 6.92 -22.66
N GLY A 29 11.64 8.20 -22.29
CA GLY A 29 11.06 9.33 -23.04
C GLY A 29 9.86 9.99 -22.36
N THR A 30 9.36 9.48 -21.22
CA THR A 30 8.40 10.18 -20.37
C THR A 30 9.04 11.39 -19.67
N GLU A 31 8.23 12.43 -19.39
CA GLU A 31 8.66 13.70 -18.77
C GLU A 31 9.36 13.56 -17.41
N SER A 32 9.25 12.42 -16.74
CA SER A 32 9.93 12.14 -15.47
C SER A 32 11.23 11.36 -15.70
N PRO A 33 12.41 11.95 -15.42
CA PRO A 33 13.70 11.28 -15.60
C PRO A 33 13.95 10.16 -14.56
N SER A 34 13.17 10.12 -13.48
CA SER A 34 13.24 9.10 -12.44
C SER A 34 11.99 8.21 -12.45
N MET A 35 12.19 6.88 -12.48
CA MET A 35 11.13 5.89 -12.30
C MET A 35 10.39 6.11 -10.97
N VAL A 36 11.13 6.46 -9.92
CA VAL A 36 10.59 6.73 -8.59
C VAL A 36 9.61 7.91 -8.64
N GLU A 37 10.03 9.00 -9.29
CA GLU A 37 9.18 10.19 -9.43
C GLU A 37 7.94 9.89 -10.27
N TYR A 38 8.11 9.16 -11.38
CA TYR A 38 7.01 8.77 -12.26
C TYR A 38 5.92 7.99 -11.52
N PHE A 39 6.29 6.89 -10.86
CA PHE A 39 5.33 6.06 -10.13
C PHE A 39 4.71 6.80 -8.93
N SER A 40 5.50 7.62 -8.23
CA SER A 40 4.99 8.45 -7.13
C SER A 40 3.93 9.45 -7.61
N ARG A 41 4.15 10.11 -8.75
CA ARG A 41 3.15 11.03 -9.36
C ARG A 41 1.86 10.32 -9.74
N LEU A 42 1.94 9.04 -10.14
CA LEU A 42 0.77 8.21 -10.42
C LEU A 42 0.09 7.67 -9.15
N GLY A 43 0.61 7.99 -7.96
CA GLY A 43 0.05 7.56 -6.68
C GLY A 43 0.36 6.12 -6.32
N TRP A 44 1.40 5.53 -6.91
CA TRP A 44 1.89 4.20 -6.55
C TRP A 44 2.83 4.29 -5.35
N ILE A 45 2.76 3.26 -4.50
CA ILE A 45 3.50 3.18 -3.25
C ILE A 45 4.13 1.80 -3.15
N VAL A 46 5.38 1.74 -2.69
CA VAL A 46 6.01 0.49 -2.26
C VAL A 46 6.30 0.60 -0.78
N ARG A 47 5.96 -0.44 -0.05
CA ARG A 47 6.07 -0.49 1.40
C ARG A 47 7.02 -1.59 1.79
N ASN A 48 7.90 -1.31 2.74
CA ASN A 48 8.70 -2.36 3.32
C ASN A 48 7.80 -3.20 4.23
N ASP A 49 7.69 -4.49 3.92
CA ASP A 49 6.94 -5.43 4.74
C ASP A 49 7.95 -6.43 5.33
N PRO A 50 7.98 -6.59 6.67
CA PRO A 50 8.97 -7.43 7.33
C PRO A 50 8.88 -8.91 6.90
N ASP A 51 7.72 -9.36 6.42
CA ASP A 51 7.48 -10.74 6.02
C ASP A 51 7.55 -10.94 4.49
N ALA A 52 7.28 -9.90 3.69
CA ALA A 52 7.22 -9.97 2.23
C ALA A 52 8.32 -9.17 1.48
N ALA A 53 9.30 -8.60 2.19
CA ALA A 53 10.34 -7.68 1.70
C ALA A 53 9.80 -6.34 1.15
N PHE A 54 8.87 -6.36 0.21
CA PHE A 54 8.17 -5.16 -0.25
C PHE A 54 6.75 -5.46 -0.76
N VAL A 55 5.82 -4.54 -0.49
CA VAL A 55 4.42 -4.59 -0.95
C VAL A 55 4.13 -3.38 -1.83
N VAL A 56 3.66 -3.63 -3.05
CA VAL A 56 3.34 -2.64 -4.08
C VAL A 56 1.84 -2.35 -4.12
N ILE A 57 1.47 -1.09 -3.88
CA ILE A 57 0.10 -0.62 -3.80
C ILE A 57 -0.14 0.41 -4.90
N CYS A 58 -1.11 0.14 -5.78
CA CYS A 58 -1.53 1.12 -6.78
C CYS A 58 -2.49 2.16 -6.18
N ASN A 59 -2.63 3.27 -6.88
CA ASN A 59 -3.54 4.37 -6.54
C ASN A 59 -5.02 3.97 -6.36
N ARG A 60 -5.46 2.84 -6.92
CA ARG A 60 -6.83 2.32 -6.73
C ARG A 60 -7.00 1.57 -5.41
N CYS A 61 -6.02 0.73 -5.06
CA CYS A 61 -6.09 -0.09 -3.85
C CYS A 61 -5.74 0.72 -2.60
N ARG A 62 -4.92 1.75 -2.74
CA ARG A 62 -4.49 2.60 -1.62
C ARG A 62 -5.67 3.13 -0.77
N PRO A 63 -6.66 3.87 -1.31
CA PRO A 63 -7.75 4.39 -0.49
C PRO A 63 -8.57 3.27 0.16
N LEU A 64 -8.77 2.14 -0.54
CA LEU A 64 -9.50 0.99 0.00
C LEU A 64 -8.78 0.36 1.20
N LEU A 65 -7.46 0.28 1.15
CA LEU A 65 -6.64 -0.23 2.26
C LEU A 65 -6.59 0.76 3.43
N GLU A 66 -6.56 2.06 3.17
CA GLU A 66 -6.67 3.11 4.20
C GLU A 66 -8.02 3.01 4.93
N ASP A 67 -9.13 2.91 4.19
CA ASP A 67 -10.47 2.74 4.75
C ASP A 67 -10.61 1.44 5.55
N LEU A 68 -10.09 0.33 5.02
CA LEU A 68 -10.09 -0.96 5.69
C LEU A 68 -9.31 -0.90 7.00
N THR A 69 -8.15 -0.24 7.01
CA THR A 69 -7.33 -0.08 8.21
C THR A 69 -8.07 0.71 9.28
N ILE A 70 -8.73 1.82 8.91
CA ILE A 70 -9.54 2.62 9.83
C ILE A 70 -10.69 1.80 10.41
N ALA A 71 -11.39 1.03 9.57
CA ALA A 71 -12.48 0.18 10.00
C ALA A 71 -11.99 -0.89 11.01
N LEU A 72 -10.88 -1.57 10.70
CA LEU A 72 -10.25 -2.55 11.58
C LEU A 72 -9.80 -1.95 12.91
N ASP A 73 -9.09 -0.82 12.89
CA ASP A 73 -8.61 -0.13 14.10
C ASP A 73 -9.78 0.27 15.01
N SER A 74 -10.95 0.61 14.44
CA SER A 74 -12.15 0.94 15.21
C SER A 74 -12.90 -0.29 15.75
N ALA A 75 -12.90 -1.40 15.00
CA ALA A 75 -13.69 -2.60 15.29
C ALA A 75 -12.95 -3.56 16.23
N LEU A 76 -11.63 -3.68 16.10
CA LEU A 76 -10.82 -4.65 16.83
C LEU A 76 -10.88 -4.45 18.35
N PRO A 77 -10.76 -3.22 18.91
CA PRO A 77 -10.87 -3.01 20.35
C PRO A 77 -12.26 -3.37 20.89
N ARG A 78 -13.32 -3.11 20.12
CA ARG A 78 -14.70 -3.46 20.49
C ARG A 78 -14.89 -4.98 20.54
N ALA A 79 -14.45 -5.68 19.50
CA ALA A 79 -14.51 -7.14 19.45
C ALA A 79 -13.73 -7.81 20.60
N ILE A 80 -12.57 -7.25 20.97
CA ILE A 80 -11.79 -7.72 22.13
C ILE A 80 -12.59 -7.49 23.41
N ALA A 81 -13.14 -6.30 23.63
CA ALA A 81 -13.89 -5.97 24.84
C ALA A 81 -15.15 -6.84 25.02
N ASP A 82 -15.88 -7.12 23.94
CA ASP A 82 -17.07 -7.96 23.97
C ASP A 82 -16.75 -9.42 24.28
N ARG A 83 -15.64 -9.95 23.73
CA ARG A 83 -15.14 -11.29 24.08
C ARG A 83 -14.78 -11.41 25.55
N SER A 84 -14.10 -10.41 26.12
CA SER A 84 -13.71 -10.40 27.54
C SER A 84 -14.91 -10.45 28.48
N LYS A 85 -16.01 -9.78 28.12
CA LYS A 85 -17.27 -9.78 28.89
C LYS A 85 -18.03 -11.10 28.79
N ALA A 86 -17.98 -11.78 27.64
CA ALA A 86 -18.66 -13.06 27.45
C ALA A 86 -18.00 -14.23 28.20
N SER A 87 -16.75 -14.07 28.62
CA SER A 87 -15.97 -15.05 29.39
C SER A 87 -15.96 -14.82 30.92
N SER A 88 -16.70 -13.82 31.42
CA SER A 88 -16.88 -13.52 32.85
C SER A 88 -18.29 -13.89 33.31
#